data_AF-A0A0B8PJ39-F1
#
_entry.id   AF-A0A0B8PJ39-F1
#
_cell.length_a   1.000
_cell.length_b   1.000
_cell.length_c   1.000
_cell.angle_alpha   90.00
_cell.angle_beta   90.00
_cell.angle_gamma   90.00
#
_symmetry.space_group_name_H-M   'P 1'
#
loop_
_entity.id
_entity.type
_entity.pdbx_description
1 polymer ?
#
loop_
_entity_poly.entity_id
_entity_poly.type
_entity_poly.pdbx_seq_one_letter_code
_entity_poly.pdbx_strand_id
1 'polypeptide(L)' 'MHLSSTNGDESNLSRLMKLARSQGIECLMLSLPYSFEPSQIEDIEVKGRVEIKVLDEEHWKVKIKAAH' A
#
# COMPACT_ATOMS: atom_id res chain seq x y z
N MET A 1 -20.08 -13.10 4.26
CA MET A 1 -18.77 -13.23 3.61
C MET A 1 -17.87 -12.13 4.18
N HIS A 2 -16.99 -12.44 5.13
CA HIS A 2 -16.04 -11.48 5.69
C HIS A 2 -14.70 -11.76 4.99
N LEU A 3 -14.51 -11.16 3.82
CA LEU A 3 -13.30 -11.33 3.01
C LEU A 3 -12.33 -10.18 3.30
N SER A 4 -11.61 -10.28 4.41
CA SER A 4 -10.17 -10.03 4.45
C SER A 4 -9.72 -10.21 5.90
N SER A 5 -9.03 -11.31 6.17
CA SER A 5 -8.16 -11.36 7.35
C SER A 5 -7.17 -10.19 7.21
N THR A 6 -6.88 -9.48 8.30
CA THR A 6 -5.90 -8.38 8.37
C THR A 6 -4.55 -8.72 7.72
N ASN A 7 -4.16 -10.00 7.67
CA ASN A 7 -2.97 -10.49 6.97
C ASN A 7 -3.08 -10.49 5.43
N GLY A 8 -4.29 -10.60 4.90
CA GLY A 8 -4.58 -10.60 3.46
C GLY A 8 -4.43 -9.21 2.84
N ASP A 9 -4.80 -8.17 3.58
CA ASP A 9 -4.75 -6.80 3.07
C ASP A 9 -3.33 -6.30 2.86
N GLU A 10 -2.40 -6.59 3.78
CA GLU A 10 -0.96 -6.32 3.60
C GLU A 10 -0.43 -7.02 2.35
N SER A 11 -0.74 -8.30 2.20
CA SER A 11 -0.29 -9.11 1.08
C SER A 11 -0.87 -8.60 -0.25
N ASN A 12 -2.13 -8.18 -0.24
CA ASN A 12 -2.80 -7.63 -1.41
C ASN A 12 -2.22 -6.27 -1.79
N LEU A 13 -1.97 -5.41 -0.80
CA LEU A 13 -1.37 -4.10 -1.01
C LEU A 13 0.06 -4.23 -1.55
N SER A 14 0.87 -5.12 -0.95
CA SER A 14 2.21 -5.44 -1.45
C SER A 14 2.18 -5.92 -2.91
N ARG A 15 1.21 -6.76 -3.27
CA ARG A 15 1.01 -7.24 -4.64
C ARG A 15 0.61 -6.09 -5.58
N LEU A 16 -0.29 -5.21 -5.14
CA LEU A 16 -0.68 -4.01 -5.88
C LEU A 16 0.52 -3.11 -6.17
N MET A 17 1.39 -2.88 -5.17
CA MET A 17 2.61 -2.07 -5.34
C MET A 17 3.57 -2.68 -6.35
N LYS A 18 3.77 -4.01 -6.29
CA LYS A 18 4.62 -4.72 -7.26
C LYS A 18 4.06 -4.60 -8.68
N LEU A 19 2.75 -4.73 -8.86
CA LEU A 19 2.09 -4.58 -10.16
C LEU A 19 2.21 -3.17 -10.70
N ALA A 20 1.95 -2.16 -9.88
CA ALA A 20 2.03 -0.77 -10.28
C ALA A 20 3.46 -0.39 -10.69
N ARG A 21 4.47 -0.87 -9.95
CA ARG A 21 5.88 -0.72 -10.36
C ARG A 21 6.17 -1.35 -11.72
N SER A 22 5.66 -2.55 -11.96
CA SER A 22 5.86 -3.25 -13.25
C SER A 22 5.23 -2.53 -14.45
N GLN A 23 4.22 -1.70 -14.20
CA GLN A 23 3.53 -0.90 -15.21
C GLN A 23 4.09 0.52 -15.33
N GLY A 24 5.15 0.86 -14.58
CA GLY A 24 5.72 2.21 -14.56
C GLY A 24 4.83 3.25 -13.87
N ILE A 25 3.90 2.82 -13.01
CA ILE A 25 3.06 3.73 -12.24
C ILE A 25 3.90 4.32 -11.10
N GLU A 26 4.00 5.65 -11.07
CA GLU A 26 4.80 6.35 -10.05
C GLU A 26 4.03 6.55 -8.75
N CYS A 27 2.71 6.71 -8.83
CA CYS A 27 1.87 7.04 -7.68
C CYS A 27 0.48 6.41 -7.79
N LEU A 28 -0.01 5.93 -6.66
CA LEU A 28 -1.36 5.43 -6.47
C LEU A 28 -2.07 6.24 -5.39
N MET A 29 -3.33 6.58 -5.64
CA MET A 29 -4.27 7.01 -4.60
C MET A 29 -5.15 5.82 -4.23
N LEU A 30 -5.26 5.56 -2.94
CA LEU A 30 -6.03 4.46 -2.40
C LEU A 30 -7.08 5.02 -1.45
N SER A 31 -8.30 4.49 -1.55
CA SER A 31 -9.37 4.69 -0.58
C SER A 31 -9.60 3.38 0.16
N LEU A 32 -9.36 3.35 1.47
CA LEU A 32 -9.53 2.19 2.32
C LEU A 32 -10.55 2.52 3.42
N PRO A 33 -11.55 1.67 3.68
CA PRO A 33 -12.53 1.89 4.75
C PRO A 33 -11.97 1.61 6.15
N TYR A 34 -10.65 1.44 6.27
CA TYR A 34 -9.92 1.17 7.51
C TYR A 34 -8.48 1.67 7.38
N SER A 35 -7.90 2.00 8.53
CA SER A 35 -6.48 2.36 8.62
C SER A 35 -5.63 1.13 8.95
N PHE A 36 -4.38 1.14 8.49
CA PHE A 36 -3.38 0.16 8.89
C PHE A 36 -2.68 0.58 10.18
N GLU A 37 -2.27 -0.40 10.98
CA GLU A 37 -1.40 -0.15 12.13
C GLU A 37 -0.02 0.32 11.65
N PRO A 38 0.69 1.16 12.44
CA PRO A 38 2.01 1.68 12.05
C PRO A 38 3.01 0.59 11.64
N SER A 39 2.98 -0.57 12.31
CA SER A 39 3.83 -1.72 11.98
C SER A 39 3.52 -2.32 10.61
N GLN A 40 2.24 -2.34 10.21
CA GLN A 40 1.83 -2.82 8.90
C GLN A 40 2.26 -1.84 7.80
N ILE A 41 2.13 -0.54 8.06
CA ILE A 41 2.59 0.51 7.12
C ILE A 41 4.08 0.33 6.85
N GLU A 42 4.88 0.19 7.90
CA GLU A 42 6.33 -0.01 7.79
C GLU A 42 6.67 -1.26 6.98
N ASP A 43 5.97 -2.36 7.23
CA ASP A 43 6.12 -3.60 6.46
C ASP A 43 5.78 -3.42 4.98
N ILE A 44 4.71 -2.70 4.67
CA ILE A 44 4.30 -2.41 3.29
C ILE A 44 5.33 -1.50 2.60
N GLU A 45 5.83 -0.48 3.27
CA GLU A 45 6.84 0.43 2.72
C GLU A 45 8.15 -0.30 2.40
N VAL A 46 8.62 -1.14 3.33
CA VAL A 46 9.86 -1.91 3.18
C VAL A 46 9.69 -2.99 2.09
N LYS A 47 8.67 -3.85 2.20
CA LYS A 47 8.44 -4.96 1.25
C LYS A 47 8.04 -4.46 -0.14
N GLY A 48 7.25 -3.38 -0.19
CA GLY A 48 6.75 -2.76 -1.42
C GLY A 48 7.77 -1.86 -2.11
N ARG A 49 8.80 -1.39 -1.38
CA ARG A 49 9.66 -0.26 -1.79
C ARG A 49 8.81 0.94 -2.20
N VAL A 50 7.94 1.34 -1.30
CA VAL A 50 7.03 2.48 -1.49
C VAL A 50 7.20 3.47 -0.35
N GLU A 51 6.62 4.65 -0.54
CA GLU A 51 6.42 5.66 0.48
C GLU A 51 4.92 5.92 0.60
N ILE A 52 4.38 5.73 1.80
CA ILE A 52 2.97 5.88 2.11
C ILE A 52 2.78 7.21 2.82
N LYS A 53 1.88 8.04 2.29
CA LYS A 53 1.42 9.27 2.91
C LYS A 53 -0.07 9.18 3.15
N VAL A 54 -0.48 9.10 4.41
CA VAL A 54 -1.88 9.21 4.81
C VAL A 54 -2.34 10.64 4.53
N LEU A 55 -3.40 10.81 3.75
CA LEU A 55 -4.00 12.11 3.44
C LEU A 55 -5.12 12.44 4.43
N ASP A 56 -5.96 11.45 4.73
CA ASP A 56 -7.02 11.49 5.74
C ASP A 56 -7.34 10.06 6.24
N GLU A 57 -8.41 9.90 7.02
CA GLU A 57 -8.79 8.62 7.64
C GLU A 57 -9.04 7.49 6.63
N GLU A 58 -9.43 7.82 5.39
CA GLU A 58 -9.76 6.84 4.35
C GLU A 58 -8.85 6.95 3.11
N HIS A 59 -8.19 8.10 2.89
CA HIS A 59 -7.40 8.35 1.68
C HIS A 59 -5.90 8.33 1.92
N TRP A 60 -5.22 7.55 1.09
CA TRP A 60 -3.80 7.26 1.21
C TRP A 60 -3.13 7.49 -0.13
N LYS A 61 -1.99 8.19 -0.11
CA LYS A 61 -1.15 8.39 -1.29
C LYS A 61 0.08 7.51 -1.17
N VAL A 62 0.25 6.60 -2.13
CA VAL A 62 1.41 5.70 -2.18
C VAL A 62 2.28 6.10 -3.36
N LYS A 63 3.55 6.40 -3.09
CA LYS A 63 4.56 6.73 -4.09
C LYS A 63 5.51 5.54 -4.24
N ILE A 64 5.69 5.07 -5.47
CA ILE A 64 6.57 3.94 -5.73
C ILE A 64 8.01 4.45 -5.82
N LYS A 65 8.92 3.87 -5.03
CA LYS A 65 10.34 4.19 -5.13
C LYS A 65 10.87 3.52 -6.39
N ALA A 66 11.35 4.32 -7.33
CA ALA A 66 12.02 3.81 -8.52
C ALA A 66 13.21 2.94 -8.08
N ALA A 67 13.34 1.76 -8.69
CA ALA A 67 14.55 0.96 -8.53
C ALA A 67 15.68 1.69 -9.26
N HIS A 68 16.53 2.35 -8.48
CA HIS A 68 17.74 2.99 -8.97
C HIS A 68 18.82 1.95 -9.31
#